data_AF-A0A6N2DPH9-F1
#
_entry.id   AF-A0A6N2DPH9-F1
#
_cell.length_a   1.000
_cell.length_b   1.000
_cell.length_c   1.000
_cell.angle_alpha   90.00
_cell.angle_beta   90.00
_cell.angle_gamma   90.00
#
_symmetry.space_group_name_H-M   'P 1'
#
loop_
_entity.id
_entity.type
_entity.pdbx_description
1 polymer ?
#
loop_
_entity_poly.entity_id
_entity_poly.type
_entity_poly.pdbx_seq_one_letter_code
_entity_poly.pdbx_strand_id
1 'polypeptide(L)'
;SPVRSGRFRPVFKVFFWLFVANCFVLGVVGGNPAEGFWIPLSQASTAYYFGYFLIILPLLGMFEKPLALPASISEAVVGKGHSPVPEAAE
;
A
#
# COMPACT_ATOMS: atom_id res chain seq x y z
N SER A 1 9.10 3.92 -6.07
CA SER A 1 8.10 4.95 -6.45
C SER A 1 8.39 6.23 -5.67
N PRO A 2 8.48 7.39 -6.33
CA PRO A 2 8.69 8.69 -5.67
C PRO A 2 7.44 9.17 -4.89
N VAL A 3 6.27 8.59 -5.14
CA VAL A 3 5.03 8.93 -4.44
C VAL A 3 4.99 8.25 -3.07
N ARG A 4 5.14 9.04 -2.01
CA ARG A 4 5.14 8.57 -0.61
C ARG A 4 3.81 7.98 -0.15
N SER A 5 2.69 8.58 -0.55
CA SER A 5 1.37 8.14 -0.09
C SER A 5 0.83 7.00 -0.96
N GLY A 6 0.57 5.85 -0.32
CA GLY A 6 -0.15 4.74 -0.96
C GLY A 6 -1.56 5.10 -1.42
N ARG A 7 -2.12 6.23 -0.97
CA ARG A 7 -3.45 6.70 -1.40
C ARG A 7 -3.52 7.02 -2.89
N PHE A 8 -2.41 7.38 -3.51
CA PHE A 8 -2.34 7.72 -4.95
C PHE A 8 -1.77 6.58 -5.78
N ARG A 9 -1.62 5.38 -5.21
CA ARG A 9 -1.02 4.22 -5.86
C ARG A 9 -2.06 3.08 -5.94
N PRO A 10 -2.86 3.00 -7.02
CA PRO A 10 -4.04 2.12 -7.07
C PRO A 10 -3.68 0.64 -7.02
N VAL A 11 -2.57 0.23 -7.64
CA VAL A 11 -2.10 -1.16 -7.65
C VAL A 11 -1.48 -1.51 -6.30
N PHE A 12 -0.69 -0.60 -5.72
CA PHE A 12 -0.13 -0.75 -4.38
C PHE A 12 -1.20 -1.00 -3.32
N LYS A 13 -2.34 -0.29 -3.38
CA LYS A 13 -3.44 -0.50 -2.43
C LYS A 13 -3.94 -1.94 -2.42
N VAL A 14 -4.10 -2.55 -3.59
CA VAL A 14 -4.59 -3.93 -3.69
C VAL A 14 -3.60 -4.89 -3.05
N PHE A 15 -2.32 -4.82 -3.43
CA PHE A 15 -1.28 -5.66 -2.86
C PHE A 15 -1.08 -5.41 -1.36
N PHE A 16 -1.21 -4.17 -0.90
CA PHE A 16 -1.13 -3.84 0.53
C PHE A 16 -2.25 -4.51 1.33
N TRP A 17 -3.50 -4.46 0.86
CA TRP A 17 -4.60 -5.14 1.55
C TRP A 17 -4.50 -6.65 1.49
N LEU A 18 -3.99 -7.22 0.39
CA LEU A 18 -3.65 -8.64 0.33
C LEU A 18 -2.55 -9.00 1.34
N PHE A 19 -1.54 -8.16 1.51
CA PHE A 19 -0.51 -8.32 2.53
C PHE A 19 -1.08 -8.28 3.95
N VAL A 20 -1.95 -7.33 4.26
CA VAL A 20 -2.65 -7.27 5.54
C VAL A 20 -3.47 -8.54 5.79
N ALA A 21 -4.23 -9.01 4.79
CA ALA A 21 -4.96 -10.27 4.88
C ALA A 21 -4.01 -11.46 5.15
N ASN A 22 -2.86 -11.52 4.46
CA ASN A 22 -1.86 -12.56 4.66
C ASN A 22 -1.24 -12.54 6.07
N CYS A 23 -1.10 -11.37 6.70
CA CYS A 23 -0.67 -11.29 8.11
C CYS A 23 -1.65 -11.96 9.05
N PHE A 24 -2.96 -11.81 8.83
CA PHE A 24 -3.98 -12.54 9.60
C PHE A 24 -3.92 -14.04 9.35
N VAL A 25 -3.74 -14.46 8.09
CA VAL A 25 -3.55 -15.88 7.75
C VAL A 25 -2.33 -16.46 8.48
N LEU A 26 -1.19 -15.76 8.47
CA LEU A 26 0.01 -16.15 9.22
C LEU A 26 -0.26 -16.29 10.72
N GLY A 27 -1.03 -15.37 11.30
CA GLY A 27 -1.46 -15.48 12.69
C GLY A 27 -2.29 -16.73 12.97
N VAL A 28 -3.24 -17.05 12.07
CA VAL A 28 -4.06 -18.26 12.20
C VAL A 28 -3.22 -19.53 12.08
N VAL A 29 -2.40 -19.66 11.03
CA VAL A 29 -1.59 -20.87 10.83
C VAL A 29 -0.53 -21.04 11.92
N GLY A 30 0.01 -19.93 12.46
CA GLY A 30 0.96 -19.97 13.58
C GLY A 30 0.35 -20.42 14.91
N GLY A 31 -0.98 -20.30 15.06
CA GLY A 31 -1.72 -20.82 16.23
C GLY A 31 -2.19 -22.26 16.09
N ASN A 32 -2.00 -22.91 14.94
CA ASN A 32 -2.44 -24.27 14.67
C ASN A 32 -1.27 -25.27 14.69
N PRO A 33 -1.52 -26.57 14.92
CA PRO A 33 -0.50 -27.61 14.80
C PRO A 33 0.06 -27.69 13.38
N ALA A 34 1.36 -27.99 13.27
CA ALA A 34 2.06 -28.13 12.00
C ALA A 34 1.75 -29.45 11.29
N GLU A 35 0.48 -29.68 10.96
CA GLU A 35 -0.02 -30.93 10.38
C GLU A 35 -1.03 -30.68 9.25
N GLY A 36 -1.12 -31.63 8.32
CA GLY A 36 -2.12 -31.63 7.25
C GLY A 36 -2.06 -30.36 6.39
N PHE A 37 -3.22 -29.70 6.24
CA PHE A 37 -3.38 -28.52 5.38
C PHE A 37 -2.65 -27.26 5.88
N TRP A 38 -2.33 -27.19 7.17
CA TRP A 38 -1.66 -26.01 7.76
C TRP A 38 -0.23 -25.84 7.25
N ILE A 39 0.46 -26.94 6.92
CA ILE A 39 1.83 -26.92 6.40
C ILE A 39 1.92 -26.18 5.05
N PRO A 40 1.27 -26.64 3.96
CA PRO A 40 1.38 -25.95 2.67
C PRO A 40 0.83 -24.52 2.72
N LEU A 41 -0.20 -24.26 3.53
CA LEU A 41 -0.73 -22.91 3.71
C LEU A 41 0.28 -21.98 4.37
N SER A 42 0.92 -22.42 5.46
CA SER A 42 1.96 -21.62 6.15
C SER A 42 3.16 -21.34 5.26
N GLN A 43 3.57 -22.30 4.43
CA GLN A 43 4.65 -22.13 3.45
C GLN A 43 4.27 -21.10 2.38
N ALA A 44 3.07 -21.22 1.79
CA ALA A 44 2.59 -20.28 0.79
C ALA A 44 2.45 -18.85 1.36
N SER A 45 1.88 -18.72 2.56
CA SER A 45 1.74 -17.41 3.23
C SER A 45 3.09 -16.80 3.61
N THR A 46 4.07 -17.60 4.01
CA THR A 46 5.44 -17.12 4.29
C THR A 46 6.13 -16.68 3.00
N ALA A 47 6.01 -17.46 1.92
CA ALA A 47 6.55 -17.09 0.62
C ALA A 47 5.94 -15.78 0.10
N TYR A 48 4.63 -15.60 0.24
CA TYR A 48 3.97 -14.34 -0.10
C TYR A 48 4.45 -13.16 0.76
N TYR A 49 4.61 -13.36 2.07
CA TYR A 49 5.07 -12.32 3.00
C TYR A 49 6.43 -11.76 2.57
N PHE A 50 7.42 -12.62 2.33
CA PHE A 50 8.74 -12.18 1.89
C PHE A 50 8.72 -11.68 0.44
N GLY A 51 7.97 -12.36 -0.44
CA GLY A 51 7.78 -11.94 -1.83
C GLY A 51 7.18 -10.53 -1.95
N TYR A 52 6.31 -10.13 -1.02
CA TYR A 52 5.77 -8.78 -0.98
C TYR A 52 6.87 -7.73 -0.90
N PHE A 53 7.79 -7.86 0.06
CA PHE A 53 8.87 -6.88 0.25
C PHE A 53 9.98 -6.99 -0.79
N LEU A 54 10.40 -8.22 -1.12
CA LEU A 54 11.57 -8.45 -1.97
C LEU A 54 11.26 -8.34 -3.46
N ILE A 55 10.02 -8.59 -3.88
CA ILE A 55 9.65 -8.68 -5.29
C ILE A 55 8.56 -7.66 -5.62
N ILE A 56 7.41 -7.71 -4.93
CA ILE A 56 6.24 -6.90 -5.27
C ILE A 56 6.55 -5.41 -5.09
N LEU A 57 7.13 -4.98 -3.97
CA LEU A 57 7.44 -3.57 -3.72
C LEU A 57 8.43 -2.97 -4.74
N PRO A 58 9.58 -3.61 -5.07
CA PRO A 58 10.45 -3.15 -6.15
C PRO A 58 9.74 -3.05 -7.51
N LEU A 59 8.99 -4.09 -7.91
CA LEU A 59 8.29 -4.12 -9.20
C LEU A 59 7.22 -3.03 -9.31
N LEU A 60 6.40 -2.86 -8.27
CA LEU A 60 5.42 -1.76 -8.23
C LEU A 60 6.12 -0.39 -8.26
N GLY A 61 7.32 -0.30 -7.69
CA GLY A 61 8.14 0.90 -7.75
C GLY A 61 8.53 1.29 -9.18
N MET A 62 8.62 0.32 -10.10
CA MET A 62 9.02 0.50 -11.50
C MET A 62 7.84 0.71 -12.45
N PHE A 63 6.77 -0.07 -12.30
CA PHE A 63 5.69 -0.14 -13.31
C PHE A 63 4.42 0.62 -12.95
N GLU A 64 4.18 0.90 -11.67
CA GLU A 64 2.93 1.53 -11.25
C GLU A 64 2.90 3.01 -11.66
N LYS A 65 1.82 3.42 -12.35
CA LYS A 65 1.53 4.83 -12.65
C LYS A 65 0.73 5.45 -11.51
N PRO A 66 1.32 6.37 -10.70
CA PRO A 66 0.60 7.00 -9.62
C PRO A 66 -0.46 7.99 -10.14
N LEU A 67 -1.51 8.19 -9.35
CA LEU A 67 -2.51 9.23 -9.56
C LEU A 67 -1.91 10.62 -9.27
N ALA A 68 -2.53 11.65 -9.84
CA ALA A 68 -2.12 13.04 -9.62
C ALA A 68 -2.19 13.39 -8.12
N LEU A 69 -1.13 14.02 -7.64
CA LEU A 69 -1.06 14.57 -6.30
C LEU A 69 -1.64 15.99 -6.30
N PRO A 70 -2.38 16.39 -5.24
CA PRO A 70 -2.77 17.79 -5.07
C PRO A 70 -1.52 18.67 -4.92
N ALA A 71 -1.56 19.90 -5.41
CA ALA A 71 -0.41 20.80 -5.40
C ALA A 71 -0.08 21.31 -3.99
N SER A 72 -1.10 21.35 -3.11
CA SER A 72 -0.93 21.73 -1.70
C SER A 72 -1.89 20.98 -0.78
N ILE A 73 -1.61 21.02 0.53
CA ILE A 73 -2.50 20.48 1.56
C ILE A 73 -3.82 21.26 1.59
N SER A 74 -3.77 22.60 1.40
CA SER A 74 -4.96 23.46 1.37
C SER A 74 -5.92 23.05 0.25
N GLU A 75 -5.41 22.73 -0.93
CA GLU A 75 -6.22 22.21 -2.04
C GLU A 75 -6.87 20.86 -1.70
N ALA A 76 -6.14 19.98 -1.00
CA ALA A 76 -6.64 18.67 -0.59
C ALA A 76 -7.77 18.75 0.46
N VAL A 77 -7.80 19.81 1.27
CA VAL A 77 -8.78 19.98 2.36
C VAL A 77 -9.97 20.85 1.95
N VAL A 78 -9.73 21.95 1.23
CA VAL A 78 -10.75 22.98 0.92
C VAL A 78 -11.43 22.74 -0.44
N GLY A 79 -10.80 21.95 -1.31
CA GLY A 79 -11.30 21.73 -2.68
C GLY A 79 -11.03 22.93 -3.60
N LYS A 80 -11.13 22.70 -4.92
CA LYS A 80 -10.63 23.59 -5.99
C LYS A 80 -11.39 24.93 -6.16
N GLY A 81 -12.14 25.37 -5.15
CA GLY A 81 -13.05 26.53 -5.23
C GLY A 81 -12.69 27.74 -4.36
N HIS A 82 -11.67 27.66 -3.50
CA HIS A 82 -11.31 28.76 -2.60
C HIS A 82 -9.80 29.01 -2.61
N SER A 83 -9.34 29.74 -3.63
CA SER A 83 -8.04 30.41 -3.58
C SER A 83 -8.19 31.63 -2.68
N PRO A 84 -7.47 31.75 -1.53
CA PRO A 84 -7.28 33.05 -0.92
C PRO A 84 -6.52 33.90 -1.92
N VAL A 85 -7.08 35.08 -2.23
CA VAL A 85 -6.44 36.11 -3.06
C VAL A 85 -5.03 36.37 -2.51
N PRO A 86 -3.99 36.53 -3.36
CA PRO A 86 -2.66 36.90 -2.88
C PRO A 86 -2.78 38.28 -2.23
N GLU A 87 -2.69 38.32 -0.90
CA GLU A 87 -2.49 39.56 -0.17
C GLU A 87 -1.07 40.01 -0.50
N ALA A 88 -1.00 40.95 -1.43
CA ALA A 88 0.17 41.78 -1.64
C ALA A 88 0.61 42.34 -0.28
N ALA A 89 1.85 42.06 0.09
CA ALA A 89 2.54 42.80 1.13
C ALA A 89 3.89 43.21 0.55
N GLU A 90 4.07 44.52 0.53
CA GLU A 90 5.22 45.31 0.09
C GLU A 90 6.54 44.91 0.77
#